data_AF-A0A159Z795-F1
#
_entry.id   AF-A0A159Z795-F1
#
_cell.length_a   1.000
_cell.length_b   1.000
_cell.length_c   1.000
_cell.angle_alpha   90.00
_cell.angle_beta   90.00
_cell.angle_gamma   90.00
#
_symmetry.space_group_name_H-M   'P 1'
#
loop_
_entity.id
_entity.type
_entity.pdbx_description
1 polymer ?
#
loop_
_entity_poly.entity_id
_entity_poly.type
_entity_poly.pdbx_seq_one_letter_code
_entity_poly.pdbx_strand_id
1 'polypeptide(L)' 'MSYADATAFAASLATTLMVVIVVFQAGDGTHGAMPADEFDGDEEMVKLELDPFG' A
#
# COMPACT_ATOMS: atom_id res chain seq x y z
N MET A 1 2.42 -1.59 10.91
CA MET A 1 1.07 -1.18 11.36
C MET A 1 0.12 -2.37 11.31
N SER A 2 -1.13 -2.25 11.80
CA SER A 2 -2.16 -3.24 11.47
C SER A 2 -2.58 -3.11 9.99
N TYR A 3 -3.21 -4.14 9.42
CA TYR A 3 -3.70 -4.09 8.04
C TYR A 3 -4.74 -2.97 7.84
N ALA A 4 -5.64 -2.77 8.82
CA ALA A 4 -6.65 -1.72 8.78
C ALA A 4 -6.02 -0.32 8.79
N ASP A 5 -5.02 -0.10 9.64
CA ASP A 5 -4.32 1.20 9.71
C ASP A 5 -3.56 1.48 8.41
N ALA A 6 -2.86 0.48 7.87
CA ALA A 6 -2.11 0.61 6.62
C ALA A 6 -3.06 0.92 5.44
N THR A 7 -4.24 0.30 5.41
CA THR A 7 -5.27 0.56 4.39
C THR A 7 -5.82 1.98 4.49
N ALA A 8 -6.13 2.48 5.69
CA ALA A 8 -6.62 3.85 5.88
C ALA A 8 -5.55 4.89 5.49
N PHE A 9 -4.28 4.61 5.81
CA PHE A 9 -3.17 5.45 5.40
C PHE A 9 -2.96 5.44 3.88
N ALA A 10 -3.03 4.27 3.25
CA ALA A 10 -2.91 4.11 1.80
C ALA A 10 -3.99 4.89 1.04
N ALA A 11 -5.24 4.84 1.50
CA ALA A 11 -6.33 5.61 0.89
C ALA A 11 -6.09 7.13 0.96
N SER A 12 -5.54 7.61 2.08
CA SER A 12 -5.18 9.01 2.26
C SER A 12 -4.03 9.42 1.33
N LEU A 13 -3.00 8.58 1.21
CA LEU A 13 -1.88 8.80 0.29
C LEU A 13 -2.33 8.81 -1.17
N ALA A 14 -3.09 7.80 -1.60
CA ALA A 14 -3.56 7.68 -2.99
C ALA A 14 -4.37 8.91 -3.42
N THR A 15 -5.26 9.40 -2.55
CA THR A 15 -6.09 10.58 -2.81
C THR A 15 -5.28 11.88 -2.80
N THR A 16 -4.27 12.00 -1.93
CA THR A 16 -3.50 13.25 -1.78
C THR A 16 -2.43 13.40 -2.85
N LEU A 17 -1.74 12.31 -3.17
CA LEU A 17 -0.63 12.29 -4.12
C LEU A 17 -1.09 12.01 -5.56
N MET A 18 -2.31 11.50 -5.74
CA MET A 18 -2.82 11.05 -7.04
C MET A 18 -1.87 10.04 -7.70
N VAL A 19 -1.44 9.03 -6.93
CA VAL A 19 -0.61 7.91 -7.40
C VAL A 19 -1.16 6.59 -6.88
N VAL A 20 -0.84 5.49 -7.56
CA VAL A 20 -1.21 4.15 -7.12
C VAL A 20 -0.43 3.80 -5.85
N ILE A 21 -1.13 3.38 -4.80
CA ILE A 21 -0.52 2.97 -3.53
C ILE A 21 -0.76 1.48 -3.30
N VAL A 22 0.29 0.74 -2.97
CA VAL A 22 0.20 -0.64 -2.52
C VAL A 22 0.25 -0.73 -1.01
N VAL A 23 -0.58 -1.62 -0.45
CA VAL A 23 -0.45 -2.10 0.94
C VAL A 23 0.21 -3.47 0.89
N PHE A 24 1.30 -3.63 1.63
CA PHE A 24 2.06 -4.88 1.67
C PHE A 24 2.20 -5.40 3.10
N GLN A 25 2.46 -6.70 3.23
CA GLN A 25 2.85 -7.34 4.49
C GLN A 25 4.32 -7.75 4.41
N ALA A 26 5.15 -7.19 5.28
CA ALA A 26 6.55 -7.55 5.40
C ALA A 26 6.72 -8.94 6.04
N GLY A 27 7.90 -9.54 5.87
CA GLY A 27 8.21 -10.89 6.37
C GLY A 27 8.15 -11.04 7.90
N ASP A 28 8.11 -9.94 8.64
CA ASP A 28 7.90 -9.92 10.10
C ASP A 28 6.42 -9.84 10.50
N GLY A 29 5.50 -9.86 9.53
CA GLY A 29 4.06 -9.80 9.70
C GLY A 29 3.49 -8.39 9.80
N THR A 30 4.32 -7.35 9.80
CA THR A 30 3.86 -5.95 9.85
C THR A 30 3.34 -5.48 8.48
N HIS A 31 2.39 -4.54 8.50
CA HIS A 31 1.86 -3.93 7.28
C HIS A 31 2.39 -2.52 7.07
N GLY A 32 2.59 -2.15 5.80
CA GLY A 32 2.98 -0.82 5.33
C GLY A 32 2.25 -0.42 4.05
N ALA A 33 2.40 0.84 3.65
CA ALA A 33 1.87 1.37 2.40
C ALA A 33 2.88 2.30 1.73
N MET A 34 3.01 2.23 0.40
CA MET A 34 3.89 3.07 -0.41
C MET A 34 3.43 3.16 -1.87
N PRO A 35 3.91 4.13 -2.67
CA PRO A 35 3.68 4.15 -4.10
C PRO A 35 4.06 2.81 -4.76
N ALA A 36 3.22 2.33 -5.67
CA ALA A 36 3.46 1.08 -6.38
C ALA A 36 4.82 1.07 -7.10
N ASP A 37 5.19 2.22 -7.69
CA ASP A 37 6.46 2.40 -8.40
C ASP A 37 7.70 2.39 -7.48
N GLU A 38 7.53 2.48 -6.15
CA GLU A 38 8.60 2.40 -5.16
C GLU A 38 8.69 1.01 -4.50
N PHE A 39 7.73 0.13 -4.76
CA PHE A 39 7.68 -1.18 -4.14
C PHE A 39 8.52 -2.19 -4.93
N ASP A 40 9.73 -2.47 -4.43
CA ASP A 40 10.64 -3.48 -5.00
C ASP A 40 10.44 -4.90 -4.42
N GLY A 41 9.35 -5.13 -3.68
CA GLY A 41 9.05 -6.42 -3.06
C GLY A 41 8.38 -7.42 -4.01
N ASP A 42 8.14 -8.63 -3.51
CA ASP A 42 7.39 -9.64 -4.26
C ASP A 42 5.90 -9.24 -4.36
N GLU A 43 5.28 -9.45 -5.50
CA GLU A 43 3.84 -9.24 -5.71
C GLU A 43 3.01 -10.03 -4.69
N GLU A 44 3.48 -11.20 -4.23
CA GLU A 44 2.80 -12.00 -3.20
C GLU A 44 2.70 -11.28 -1.84
N MET A 45 3.59 -10.31 -1.58
CA MET A 45 3.56 -9.49 -0.36
C MET A 45 2.49 -8.41 -0.44
N VAL A 46 2.04 -8.02 -1.63
CA VAL A 46 0.97 -7.03 -1.82
C VAL A 46 -0.36 -7.64 -1.40
N LYS A 47 -1.11 -6.91 -0.57
CA LYS A 47 -2.40 -7.31 -0.01
C LYS A 47 -3.56 -6.49 -0.55
N LEU A 48 -3.27 -5.27 -1.00
CA LEU A 48 -4.24 -4.35 -1.60
C LEU A 48 -3.49 -3.35 -2.47
N GLU A 49 -4.12 -2.98 -3.58
CA GLU A 49 -3.68 -1.89 -4.44
C GLU A 49 -4.81 -0.87 -4.53
N LEU A 50 -4.48 0.41 -4.39
CA LEU A 50 -5.42 1.52 -4.48
C LEU A 50 -5.00 2.42 -5.63
N ASP A 51 -5.78 2.35 -6.70
CA ASP A 51 -5.63 3.21 -7.87
C ASP A 51 -6.58 4.42 -7.77
N PRO A 52 -6.08 5.66 -7.66
CA PRO A 52 -6.90 6.86 -7.64
C PRO A 52 -7.45 7.26 -9.02
N PHE A 53 -7.05 6.61 -10.11
CA PHE A 53 -7.47 6.92 -11.47
C PHE A 53 -8.68 6.09 -11.95
N GLY A 54 -8.89 4.90 -11.37
CA GLY A 54 -10.07 4.05 -11.58
C GLY A 54 -9.95 3.06 -12.73
#